data_AF-A0A7V4GW17-F1
#
_entry.id   AF-A0A7V4GW17-F1
#
_cell.length_a   1.000
_cell.length_b   1.000
_cell.length_c   1.000
_cell.angle_alpha   90.00
_cell.angle_beta   90.00
_cell.angle_gamma   90.00
#
_symmetry.space_group_name_H-M   'P 1'
#
loop_
_entity.id
_entity.type
_entity.pdbx_description
1 polymer ?
#
loop_
_entity_poly.entity_id
_entity_poly.type
_entity_poly.pdbx_seq_one_letter_code
_entity_poly.pdbx_strand_id
1 'polypeptide(L)'
;MVKQEISWHNIFLFFLIVTVGSLPLSPFLTSVGIIGSAVSWLFAGSLKGKKAGLIRSNDVWLFLGIYFLHIAGLLYTSDFTYAFHDLKVKLPLLVLPVIFVTAGPLTFTERRIILIFFTAAVVTSSIISASILLIPGRLNGEDVRQMAPFISHIRLALMVDLSIFTAFSFGLTAQRRWERYLLFGAGIWLVIFLFLLKSFTGLILFLVCLFVLIPVYQHKIPSFFWRR
;
A
#
# COMPACT_ATOMS: atom_id res chain seq x y z
N MET A 1 30.12 18.82 -12.98
CA MET A 1 29.07 17.78 -13.01
C MET A 1 29.32 16.83 -11.86
N VAL A 2 28.62 17.03 -10.73
CA VAL A 2 28.75 16.14 -9.56
C VAL A 2 28.03 14.85 -9.91
N LYS A 3 28.80 13.78 -10.10
CA LYS A 3 28.30 12.42 -10.30
C LYS A 3 27.61 12.03 -9.00
N GLN A 4 26.28 12.20 -8.95
CA GLN A 4 25.48 11.88 -7.78
C GLN A 4 25.55 10.36 -7.62
N GLU A 5 26.42 9.88 -6.73
CA GLU A 5 26.56 8.43 -6.49
C GLU A 5 25.20 7.87 -6.10
N ILE A 6 24.77 6.84 -6.81
CA ILE A 6 23.50 6.17 -6.55
C ILE A 6 23.65 5.50 -5.18
N SER A 7 23.10 6.13 -4.15
CA SER A 7 23.02 5.53 -2.81
C SER A 7 22.11 4.31 -2.86
N TRP A 8 22.48 3.25 -2.13
CA TRP A 8 21.63 2.07 -1.92
C TRP A 8 20.24 2.41 -1.39
N HIS A 9 20.10 3.55 -0.71
CA HIS A 9 18.81 4.11 -0.29
C HIS A 9 17.92 4.49 -1.49
N ASN A 10 18.48 5.11 -2.52
CA ASN A 10 17.71 5.50 -3.71
C ASN A 10 17.25 4.26 -4.50
N ILE A 11 18.07 3.21 -4.53
CA ILE A 11 17.71 1.93 -5.15
C ILE A 11 16.59 1.26 -4.34
N PHE A 12 16.70 1.27 -3.00
CA PHE A 12 15.64 0.80 -2.12
C PHE A 12 14.31 1.53 -2.36
N LEU A 13 14.33 2.87 -2.42
CA LEU A 13 13.15 3.69 -2.73
C LEU A 13 12.57 3.39 -4.10
N PHE A 14 13.41 3.20 -5.12
CA PHE A 14 12.97 2.84 -6.46
C PHE A 14 12.18 1.52 -6.44
N PHE A 15 12.73 0.46 -5.84
CA PHE A 15 12.02 -0.82 -5.73
C PHE A 15 10.78 -0.73 -4.84
N LEU A 16 10.78 0.15 -3.84
CA LEU A 16 9.60 0.40 -3.01
C LEU A 16 8.48 1.05 -3.82
N ILE A 17 8.80 2.04 -4.66
CA ILE A 17 7.85 2.67 -5.59
C ILE A 17 7.32 1.64 -6.60
N VAL A 18 8.18 0.77 -7.15
CA VAL A 18 7.76 -0.32 -8.04
C VAL A 18 6.83 -1.31 -7.31
N THR A 19 7.14 -1.66 -6.06
CA THR A 19 6.28 -2.52 -5.23
C THR A 19 4.90 -1.90 -5.07
N VAL A 20 4.86 -0.66 -4.64
CA VAL A 20 3.60 0.03 -4.31
C VAL A 20 2.79 0.33 -5.58
N GLY A 21 3.44 0.69 -6.69
CA GLY A 21 2.78 0.89 -7.98
C GLY A 21 2.31 -0.39 -8.65
N SER A 22 2.93 -1.54 -8.35
CA SER A 22 2.50 -2.83 -8.88
C SER A 22 1.41 -3.50 -8.05
N LEU A 23 1.23 -3.09 -6.78
CA LEU A 23 0.25 -3.68 -5.87
C LEU A 23 -1.16 -3.85 -6.45
N PRO A 24 -1.75 -2.89 -7.19
CA PRO A 24 -3.08 -3.05 -7.79
C PRO A 24 -3.06 -3.62 -9.22
N LEU A 25 -1.89 -3.81 -9.83
CA LEU A 25 -1.74 -4.15 -11.26
C LEU A 25 -1.18 -5.56 -11.48
N SER A 26 -0.19 -6.00 -10.70
CA SER A 26 0.49 -7.28 -10.93
C SER A 26 1.13 -7.84 -9.66
N PRO A 27 0.62 -8.98 -9.13
CA PRO A 27 1.23 -9.67 -7.99
C PRO A 27 2.68 -10.12 -8.26
N PHE A 28 3.01 -10.42 -9.51
CA PHE A 28 4.36 -10.80 -9.92
C PHE A 28 5.33 -9.62 -9.74
N LEU A 29 4.98 -8.45 -10.27
CA LEU A 29 5.83 -7.27 -10.19
C LEU A 29 5.96 -6.77 -8.75
N THR A 30 4.94 -6.96 -7.92
CA THR A 30 5.02 -6.72 -6.47
C THR A 30 6.07 -7.60 -5.81
N SER A 31 6.13 -8.88 -6.17
CA SER A 31 7.13 -9.82 -5.63
C SER A 31 8.55 -9.40 -6.02
N VAL A 32 8.75 -9.00 -7.29
CA VAL A 32 10.03 -8.49 -7.79
C VAL A 32 10.44 -7.22 -7.04
N GLY A 33 9.50 -6.31 -6.81
CA GLY A 33 9.73 -5.08 -6.04
C GLY A 33 10.17 -5.38 -4.60
N ILE A 34 9.47 -6.28 -3.90
CA ILE A 34 9.79 -6.65 -2.51
C ILE A 34 11.18 -7.27 -2.42
N ILE A 35 11.52 -8.18 -3.35
CA ILE A 35 12.86 -8.78 -3.41
C ILE A 35 13.92 -7.71 -3.68
N GLY A 36 13.69 -6.83 -4.67
CA GLY A 36 14.62 -5.75 -4.99
C GLY A 36 14.83 -4.78 -3.82
N SER A 37 13.76 -4.44 -3.09
CA SER A 37 13.83 -3.65 -1.87
C SER A 37 14.60 -4.37 -0.76
N ALA A 38 14.37 -5.67 -0.56
CA ALA A 38 15.09 -6.47 0.43
C ALA A 38 16.60 -6.57 0.11
N VAL A 39 16.95 -6.79 -1.16
CA VAL A 39 18.35 -6.84 -1.61
C VAL A 39 19.01 -5.48 -1.43
N SER A 40 18.37 -4.40 -1.86
CA SER A 40 18.90 -3.04 -1.69
C SER A 40 19.08 -2.69 -0.22
N TRP A 41 18.13 -3.11 0.62
CA TRP A 41 18.22 -2.98 2.07
C TRP A 41 19.42 -3.72 2.65
N LEU A 42 19.77 -4.92 2.16
CA LEU A 42 20.95 -5.66 2.66
C LEU A 42 22.23 -4.84 2.51
N PHE A 43 22.40 -4.16 1.38
CA PHE A 43 23.57 -3.33 1.08
C PHE A 43 23.50 -1.91 1.66
N ALA A 44 22.32 -1.40 1.99
CA ALA A 44 22.14 -0.08 2.59
C ALA A 44 22.47 -0.07 4.10
N GLY A 45 23.37 0.79 4.56
CA GLY A 45 23.63 1.05 5.98
C GLY A 45 24.46 0.00 6.74
N SER A 46 24.71 0.24 8.04
CA SER A 46 25.59 -0.63 8.84
C SER A 46 24.83 -1.78 9.52
N LEU A 47 25.40 -2.99 9.49
CA LEU A 47 24.81 -4.18 10.12
C LEU A 47 24.59 -4.01 11.64
N LYS A 48 25.44 -3.24 12.32
CA LYS A 48 25.31 -2.95 13.76
C LYS A 48 24.07 -2.10 14.05
N GLY A 49 23.81 -1.07 13.25
CA GLY A 49 22.62 -0.23 13.39
C GLY A 49 21.32 -1.00 13.12
N LYS A 50 21.31 -1.87 12.12
CA LYS A 50 20.16 -2.73 11.79
C LYS A 50 19.79 -3.65 12.96
N LYS A 51 20.78 -4.34 13.54
CA LYS A 51 20.56 -5.24 14.68
C LYS A 51 20.01 -4.50 15.90
N ALA A 52 20.56 -3.32 16.22
CA ALA A 52 20.06 -2.50 17.32
C ALA A 52 18.63 -2.01 17.10
N GLY A 53 18.27 -1.60 15.88
CA GLY A 53 16.91 -1.19 15.52
C GLY A 53 15.90 -2.33 15.59
N LEU A 54 16.29 -3.53 15.13
CA LEU A 54 15.50 -4.76 15.22
C LEU A 54 15.16 -5.12 16.67
N ILE A 55 16.17 -5.14 17.55
CA ILE A 55 15.99 -5.55 18.94
C ILE A 55 15.10 -4.56 19.71
N ARG A 56 15.15 -3.27 19.35
CA ARG A 56 14.42 -2.21 20.07
C ARG A 56 12.97 -2.03 19.63
N SER A 57 12.54 -2.58 18.49
CA SER A 57 11.19 -2.37 17.96
C SER A 57 10.24 -3.49 18.39
N ASN A 58 9.30 -3.16 19.29
CA ASN A 58 8.25 -4.09 19.73
C ASN A 58 7.36 -4.56 18.56
N ASP A 59 7.13 -3.70 17.57
CA ASP A 59 6.31 -4.02 16.40
C ASP A 59 6.94 -5.15 15.58
N VAL A 60 8.26 -5.12 15.39
CA VAL A 60 8.98 -6.17 14.65
C VAL A 60 8.91 -7.50 15.39
N TRP A 61 9.04 -7.49 16.72
CA TRP A 61 8.92 -8.70 17.54
C TRP A 61 7.52 -9.31 17.48
N LEU A 62 6.47 -8.49 17.39
CA LEU A 62 5.10 -8.98 17.22
C LEU A 62 4.95 -9.76 15.90
N PHE A 63 5.36 -9.16 14.77
CA PHE A 63 5.28 -9.82 13.47
C PHE A 63 6.19 -11.04 13.38
N LEU A 64 7.37 -10.97 13.99
CA LEU A 64 8.31 -12.08 14.06
C LEU A 64 7.78 -13.24 14.92
N GLY A 65 7.13 -12.94 16.05
CA GLY A 65 6.48 -13.93 16.90
C GLY A 65 5.32 -14.65 16.20
N ILE A 66 4.47 -13.90 15.49
CA ILE A 66 3.38 -14.49 14.70
C ILE A 66 3.93 -15.43 13.61
N TYR A 67 5.01 -15.04 12.94
CA TYR A 67 5.64 -15.89 11.92
C TYR A 67 6.32 -17.13 12.54
N PHE A 68 7.02 -16.98 13.67
CA PHE A 68 7.62 -18.12 14.38
C PHE A 68 6.58 -19.10 14.91
N LEU A 69 5.39 -18.63 15.31
CA LEU A 69 4.30 -19.52 15.68
C LEU A 69 3.87 -20.42 14.50
N HIS A 70 3.85 -19.88 13.27
CA HIS A 70 3.58 -20.68 12.07
C HIS A 70 4.71 -21.67 11.76
N ILE A 71 5.97 -21.28 12.03
CA ILE A 71 7.10 -22.21 11.93
C ILE A 71 6.97 -23.34 12.97
N ALA A 72 6.61 -23.03 14.21
CA ALA A 72 6.40 -24.05 15.24
C ALA A 72 5.23 -24.99 14.85
N GLY A 73 4.19 -24.46 14.19
CA GLY A 73 3.09 -25.24 13.65
C GLY A 73 3.51 -26.29 12.59
N LEU A 74 4.65 -26.12 11.91
CA LEU A 74 5.19 -27.14 10.99
C LEU A 74 5.53 -28.44 11.70
N LEU A 75 5.85 -28.40 13.00
CA LEU A 75 6.16 -29.60 13.79
C LEU A 75 4.94 -30.51 14.00
N TYR A 76 3.73 -29.99 13.79
CA TYR A 76 2.47 -30.72 13.97
C TYR A 76 1.76 -31.04 12.65
N THR A 77 2.25 -30.53 11.52
CA THR A 77 1.60 -30.71 10.22
C THR A 77 2.17 -31.92 9.49
N SER A 78 1.30 -32.65 8.78
CA SER A 78 1.67 -33.73 7.88
C SER A 78 1.72 -33.29 6.41
N ASP A 79 1.01 -32.21 6.04
CA ASP A 79 1.05 -31.62 4.71
C ASP A 79 2.06 -30.46 4.65
N PHE A 80 3.31 -30.82 4.34
CA PHE A 80 4.38 -29.85 4.14
C PHE A 80 4.19 -29.01 2.87
N THR A 81 3.49 -29.51 1.85
CA THR A 81 3.25 -28.78 0.60
C THR A 81 2.39 -27.55 0.88
N TYR A 82 1.30 -27.74 1.62
CA TYR A 82 0.45 -26.65 2.05
C TYR A 82 1.16 -25.69 3.00
N ALA A 83 1.93 -26.22 3.96
CA ALA A 83 2.60 -25.40 4.96
C ALA A 83 3.70 -24.51 4.38
N PHE A 84 4.50 -24.99 3.41
CA PHE A 84 5.49 -24.16 2.73
C PHE A 84 4.82 -23.08 1.86
N HIS A 85 3.69 -23.38 1.24
CA HIS A 85 2.91 -22.38 0.52
C HIS A 85 2.41 -21.27 1.47
N ASP A 86 1.88 -21.65 2.63
CA ASP A 86 1.41 -20.70 3.64
C ASP A 86 2.53 -19.80 4.19
N LEU A 87 3.69 -20.38 4.51
CA LEU A 87 4.88 -19.60 4.91
C LEU A 87 5.29 -18.61 3.82
N LYS A 88 5.32 -19.04 2.54
CA LYS A 88 5.72 -18.19 1.41
C LYS A 88 4.79 -16.99 1.24
N VAL A 89 3.47 -17.19 1.38
CA VAL A 89 2.48 -16.11 1.26
C VAL A 89 2.59 -15.11 2.43
N LYS A 90 2.99 -15.57 3.62
CA LYS A 90 3.14 -14.74 4.83
C LYS A 90 4.51 -14.09 4.98
N LEU A 91 5.52 -14.56 4.25
CA LEU A 91 6.88 -14.04 4.30
C LEU A 91 6.99 -12.52 4.04
N PRO A 92 6.27 -11.93 3.06
CA PRO A 92 6.24 -10.47 2.88
C PRO A 92 5.77 -9.69 4.12
N LEU A 93 4.85 -10.26 4.90
CA LEU A 93 4.34 -9.66 6.13
C LEU A 93 5.44 -9.55 7.20
N LEU A 94 6.45 -10.42 7.15
CA LEU A 94 7.61 -10.34 8.03
C LEU A 94 8.70 -9.41 7.47
N VAL A 95 8.98 -9.54 6.18
CA VAL A 95 10.09 -8.83 5.53
C VAL A 95 9.84 -7.33 5.50
N LEU A 96 8.61 -6.89 5.22
CA LEU A 96 8.31 -5.46 5.12
C LEU A 96 8.51 -4.70 6.45
N PRO A 97 7.94 -5.11 7.60
CA PRO A 97 8.20 -4.45 8.88
C PRO A 97 9.68 -4.37 9.24
N VAL A 98 10.43 -5.45 9.01
CA VAL A 98 11.87 -5.50 9.28
C VAL A 98 12.59 -4.45 8.44
N ILE A 99 12.31 -4.40 7.14
CA ILE A 99 12.93 -3.43 6.24
C ILE A 99 12.57 -2.01 6.65
N PHE A 100 11.30 -1.69 6.91
CA PHE A 100 10.88 -0.32 7.27
C PHE A 100 11.50 0.18 8.58
N VAL A 101 11.66 -0.69 9.58
CA VAL A 101 12.28 -0.30 10.87
C VAL A 101 13.78 -0.11 10.76
N THR A 102 14.44 -0.87 9.86
CA THR A 102 15.92 -0.92 9.82
C THR A 102 16.53 -0.18 8.63
N ALA A 103 15.74 0.16 7.60
CA ALA A 103 16.16 1.02 6.48
C ALA A 103 16.29 2.50 6.87
N GLY A 104 15.77 2.88 8.03
CA GLY A 104 15.72 4.27 8.49
C GLY A 104 14.39 4.96 8.14
N PRO A 105 14.06 6.07 8.82
CA PRO A 105 12.79 6.76 8.60
C PRO A 105 12.76 7.37 7.21
N LEU A 106 11.71 7.05 6.45
CA LEU A 106 11.43 7.73 5.18
C LEU A 106 11.21 9.23 5.42
N THR A 107 11.73 10.08 4.56
CA THR A 107 11.46 11.53 4.61
C THR A 107 10.01 11.83 4.24
N PHE A 108 9.51 13.02 4.60
CA PHE A 108 8.14 13.43 4.24
C PHE A 108 7.94 13.42 2.71
N THR A 109 8.94 13.87 1.97
CA THR A 109 8.93 13.90 0.50
C THR A 109 8.87 12.50 -0.09
N GLU A 110 9.65 11.55 0.42
CA GLU A 110 9.66 10.15 -0.04
C GLU A 110 8.30 9.49 0.20
N ARG A 111 7.74 9.63 1.40
CA ARG A 111 6.40 9.08 1.72
C ARG A 111 5.33 9.65 0.79
N ARG A 112 5.39 10.96 0.53
CA ARG A 112 4.47 11.63 -0.40
C ARG A 112 4.58 11.05 -1.81
N ILE A 113 5.80 10.89 -2.33
CA ILE A 113 6.04 10.30 -3.65
C ILE A 113 5.47 8.88 -3.72
N ILE A 114 5.79 8.02 -2.75
CA ILE A 114 5.31 6.64 -2.70
C ILE A 114 3.78 6.58 -2.73
N LEU A 115 3.11 7.40 -1.93
CA LEU A 115 1.65 7.44 -1.85
C LEU A 115 0.98 8.04 -3.12
N ILE A 116 1.63 9.00 -3.79
CA ILE A 116 1.14 9.51 -5.07
C ILE A 116 1.25 8.43 -6.15
N PHE A 117 2.38 7.73 -6.23
CA PHE A 117 2.56 6.61 -7.17
C PHE A 117 1.58 5.47 -6.89
N PHE A 118 1.33 5.16 -5.61
CA PHE A 118 0.28 4.23 -5.20
C PHE A 118 -1.09 4.64 -5.76
N THR A 119 -1.49 5.89 -5.48
CA THR A 119 -2.78 6.44 -5.88
C THR A 119 -2.92 6.41 -7.40
N ALA A 120 -1.87 6.80 -8.13
CA ALA A 120 -1.85 6.76 -9.59
C ALA A 120 -2.04 5.32 -10.12
N ALA A 121 -1.35 4.34 -9.55
CA ALA A 121 -1.51 2.94 -9.93
C ALA A 121 -2.91 2.39 -9.65
N VAL A 122 -3.52 2.77 -8.53
CA VAL A 122 -4.90 2.39 -8.20
C VAL A 122 -5.89 3.04 -9.16
N VAL A 123 -5.69 4.31 -9.53
CA VAL A 123 -6.49 4.98 -10.58
C VAL A 123 -6.34 4.24 -11.91
N THR A 124 -5.12 3.90 -12.34
CA THR A 124 -4.91 3.12 -13.57
C THR A 124 -5.62 1.78 -13.52
N SER A 125 -5.48 1.03 -12.41
CA SER A 125 -6.16 -0.26 -12.23
C SER A 125 -7.69 -0.12 -12.24
N SER A 126 -8.23 0.95 -11.64
CA SER A 126 -9.67 1.24 -11.64
C SER A 126 -10.20 1.59 -13.04
N ILE A 127 -9.45 2.34 -13.85
CA ILE A 127 -9.82 2.68 -15.23
C ILE A 127 -9.82 1.42 -16.10
N ILE A 128 -8.80 0.57 -15.97
CA ILE A 128 -8.76 -0.72 -16.69
C ILE A 128 -9.93 -1.62 -16.26
N SER A 129 -10.23 -1.68 -14.97
CA SER A 129 -11.36 -2.47 -14.45
C SER A 129 -12.70 -1.92 -14.96
N ALA A 130 -12.86 -0.60 -15.00
CA ALA A 130 -14.06 0.05 -15.52
C ALA A 130 -14.21 -0.09 -17.04
N SER A 131 -13.11 -0.08 -17.81
CA SER A 131 -13.18 -0.27 -19.26
C SER A 131 -13.60 -1.68 -19.65
N ILE A 132 -13.19 -2.70 -18.88
CA ILE A 132 -13.65 -4.09 -19.05
C ILE A 132 -15.16 -4.21 -18.86
N LEU A 133 -15.74 -3.42 -17.95
CA LEU A 133 -17.18 -3.38 -17.68
C LEU A 133 -17.99 -2.82 -18.87
N LEU A 134 -17.40 -1.90 -19.64
CA LEU A 134 -18.06 -1.25 -20.78
C LEU A 134 -18.03 -2.08 -22.07
N ILE A 135 -17.30 -3.20 -22.12
CA ILE A 135 -17.22 -4.08 -23.30
C ILE A 135 -18.47 -4.99 -23.34
N PRO A 136 -19.42 -4.77 -24.28
CA PRO A 136 -20.64 -5.56 -24.36
C PRO A 136 -20.31 -7.01 -24.71
N GLY A 137 -20.82 -7.98 -23.94
CA GLY A 137 -20.69 -9.42 -24.22
C GLY A 137 -19.63 -10.19 -23.43
N ARG A 138 -18.83 -9.55 -22.57
CA ARG A 138 -17.91 -10.27 -21.65
C ARG A 138 -18.51 -10.63 -20.29
N LEU A 139 -19.58 -9.96 -19.88
CA LEU A 139 -20.22 -10.18 -18.58
C LEU A 139 -21.71 -10.44 -18.83
N ASN A 140 -22.10 -11.71 -18.81
CA ASN A 140 -23.52 -12.08 -18.71
C ASN A 140 -24.01 -11.72 -17.30
N GLY A 141 -24.39 -10.46 -17.11
CA GLY A 141 -25.32 -9.96 -16.09
C GLY A 141 -25.02 -10.13 -14.59
N GLU A 142 -24.27 -11.14 -14.15
CA GLU A 142 -24.33 -11.61 -12.77
C GLU A 142 -22.99 -11.64 -12.04
N ASP A 143 -21.85 -11.64 -12.73
CA ASP A 143 -20.55 -11.81 -12.11
C ASP A 143 -19.75 -10.51 -12.02
N VAL A 144 -20.29 -9.55 -11.26
CA VAL A 144 -19.58 -8.34 -10.76
C VAL A 144 -18.25 -8.70 -10.07
N ARG A 145 -18.09 -9.95 -9.64
CA ARG A 145 -16.86 -10.51 -9.04
C ARG A 145 -15.70 -10.65 -10.02
N GLN A 146 -15.97 -10.69 -11.32
CA GLN A 146 -14.95 -10.73 -12.39
C GLN A 146 -14.43 -9.34 -12.79
N MET A 147 -14.91 -8.26 -12.14
CA MET A 147 -14.53 -6.88 -12.46
C MET A 147 -13.07 -6.53 -12.16
N ALA A 148 -12.42 -7.28 -11.29
CA ALA A 148 -11.03 -7.03 -10.90
C ALA A 148 -10.12 -8.10 -11.54
N PRO A 149 -9.59 -7.85 -12.76
CA PRO A 149 -8.87 -8.87 -13.55
C PRO A 149 -7.52 -9.26 -12.93
N PHE A 150 -6.94 -8.38 -12.12
CA PHE A 150 -5.59 -8.58 -11.57
C PHE A 150 -5.61 -9.17 -10.16
N ILE A 151 -6.61 -8.81 -9.34
CA ILE A 151 -6.62 -9.01 -7.90
C ILE A 151 -8.06 -9.14 -7.40
N SER A 152 -8.29 -9.81 -6.27
CA SER A 152 -9.61 -9.87 -5.62
C SER A 152 -10.25 -8.48 -5.44
N HIS A 153 -11.54 -8.37 -5.78
CA HIS A 153 -12.39 -7.19 -5.60
C HIS A 153 -12.32 -6.59 -4.19
N ILE A 154 -12.16 -7.42 -3.14
CA ILE A 154 -12.00 -6.95 -1.76
C ILE A 154 -10.68 -6.20 -1.58
N ARG A 155 -9.57 -6.77 -2.07
CA ARG A 155 -8.25 -6.16 -1.94
C ARG A 155 -8.16 -4.86 -2.75
N LEU A 156 -8.76 -4.84 -3.95
CA LEU A 156 -8.85 -3.63 -4.75
C LEU A 156 -9.66 -2.54 -4.05
N ALA A 157 -10.81 -2.88 -3.45
CA ALA A 157 -11.63 -1.93 -2.69
C ALA A 157 -10.85 -1.28 -1.52
N LEU A 158 -10.10 -2.07 -0.75
CA LEU A 158 -9.23 -1.53 0.32
C LEU A 158 -8.17 -0.54 -0.21
N MET A 159 -7.57 -0.85 -1.36
CA MET A 159 -6.57 0.01 -2.00
C MET A 159 -7.21 1.30 -2.54
N VAL A 160 -8.43 1.21 -3.05
CA VAL A 160 -9.25 2.36 -3.48
C VAL A 160 -9.57 3.26 -2.29
N ASP A 161 -10.04 2.71 -1.17
CA ASP A 161 -10.33 3.47 0.05
C ASP A 161 -9.09 4.24 0.54
N LEU A 162 -7.95 3.56 0.65
CA LEU A 162 -6.69 4.19 1.03
C LEU A 162 -6.31 5.31 0.05
N SER A 163 -6.47 5.06 -1.25
CA SER A 163 -6.17 6.02 -2.31
C SER A 163 -7.07 7.26 -2.31
N ILE A 164 -8.35 7.09 -1.91
CA ILE A 164 -9.28 8.20 -1.73
C ILE A 164 -8.75 9.10 -0.61
N PHE A 165 -8.45 8.55 0.57
CA PHE A 165 -7.97 9.34 1.70
C PHE A 165 -6.60 10.01 1.43
N THR A 166 -5.68 9.34 0.73
CA THR A 166 -4.41 9.96 0.32
C THR A 166 -4.61 11.08 -0.69
N ALA A 167 -5.49 10.90 -1.68
CA ALA A 167 -5.80 11.92 -2.67
C ALA A 167 -6.44 13.17 -2.04
N PHE A 168 -7.42 13.00 -1.14
CA PHE A 168 -8.07 14.11 -0.45
C PHE A 168 -7.10 14.84 0.50
N SER A 169 -6.31 14.10 1.30
CA SER A 169 -5.37 14.71 2.25
C SER A 169 -4.23 15.50 1.58
N PHE A 170 -3.66 14.98 0.48
CA PHE A 170 -2.67 15.72 -0.30
C PHE A 170 -3.29 16.82 -1.17
N GLY A 171 -4.53 16.66 -1.63
CA GLY A 171 -5.27 17.71 -2.34
C GLY A 171 -5.50 18.96 -1.47
N LEU A 172 -5.72 18.79 -0.16
CA LEU A 172 -5.88 19.91 0.79
C LEU A 172 -4.57 20.65 1.09
N THR A 173 -3.42 19.96 1.00
CA THR A 173 -2.10 20.50 1.31
C THR A 173 -1.28 20.90 0.08
N ALA A 174 -1.82 20.65 -1.13
CA ALA A 174 -1.17 20.95 -2.40
C ALA A 174 -1.03 22.47 -2.62
N GLN A 175 0.21 22.92 -2.81
CA GLN A 175 0.54 24.32 -3.08
C GLN A 175 0.18 24.73 -4.52
N ARG A 176 0.23 23.80 -5.46
CA ARG A 176 -0.03 24.05 -6.89
C ARG A 176 -1.48 23.76 -7.23
N ARG A 177 -2.16 24.73 -7.85
CA ARG A 177 -3.59 24.61 -8.25
C ARG A 177 -3.86 23.41 -9.15
N TRP A 178 -2.99 23.12 -10.12
CA TRP A 178 -3.17 21.98 -11.04
C TRP A 178 -3.08 20.63 -10.32
N GLU A 179 -2.13 20.48 -9.39
CA GLU A 179 -1.94 19.26 -8.60
C GLU A 179 -3.15 19.01 -7.71
N ARG A 180 -3.69 20.08 -7.11
CA ARG A 180 -4.93 20.04 -6.33
C ARG A 180 -6.11 19.51 -7.15
N TYR A 181 -6.33 20.04 -8.35
CA TYR A 181 -7.44 19.60 -9.21
C TYR A 181 -7.28 18.16 -9.67
N LEU A 182 -6.06 17.72 -10.03
CA LEU A 182 -5.81 16.34 -10.41
C LEU A 182 -6.08 15.36 -9.26
N LEU A 183 -5.62 15.67 -8.05
CA LEU A 183 -5.82 14.81 -6.88
C LEU A 183 -7.29 14.73 -6.48
N PHE A 184 -8.02 15.86 -6.47
CA PHE A 184 -9.46 15.82 -6.19
C PHE A 184 -10.24 15.10 -7.30
N GLY A 185 -9.89 15.30 -8.57
CA GLY A 185 -10.49 14.56 -9.68
C GLY A 185 -10.27 13.06 -9.56
N ALA A 186 -9.04 12.64 -9.23
CA ALA A 186 -8.72 11.23 -8.95
C ALA A 186 -9.52 10.68 -7.75
N GLY A 187 -9.63 11.44 -6.66
CA GLY A 187 -10.42 11.05 -5.49
C GLY A 187 -11.90 10.85 -5.80
N ILE A 188 -12.52 11.78 -6.55
CA ILE A 188 -13.92 11.68 -6.97
C ILE A 188 -14.14 10.47 -7.88
N TRP A 189 -13.26 10.26 -8.85
CA TRP A 189 -13.31 9.08 -9.73
C TRP A 189 -13.26 7.78 -8.92
N LEU A 190 -12.34 7.69 -7.95
CA LEU A 190 -12.20 6.50 -7.11
C LEU A 190 -13.43 6.25 -6.22
N VAL A 191 -14.09 7.29 -5.73
CA VAL A 191 -15.38 7.16 -5.02
C VAL A 191 -16.44 6.57 -5.94
N ILE A 192 -16.58 7.07 -7.18
CA ILE A 192 -17.52 6.54 -8.16
C ILE A 192 -17.19 5.07 -8.47
N PHE A 193 -15.91 4.74 -8.64
CA PHE A 193 -15.45 3.38 -8.86
C PHE A 193 -15.76 2.42 -7.69
N LEU A 194 -15.70 2.90 -6.44
CA LEU A 194 -16.08 2.11 -5.27
C LEU A 194 -17.54 1.66 -5.33
N PHE A 195 -18.45 2.55 -5.78
CA PHE A 195 -19.86 2.20 -5.99
C PHE A 195 -20.04 1.22 -7.15
N LEU A 196 -19.28 1.37 -8.24
CA LEU A 196 -19.28 0.45 -9.38
C LEU A 196 -18.85 -0.97 -8.99
N LEU A 197 -17.87 -1.10 -8.09
CA LEU A 197 -17.39 -2.40 -7.58
C LEU A 197 -18.43 -3.17 -6.77
N LYS A 198 -19.53 -2.53 -6.30
CA LYS A 198 -20.56 -3.10 -5.41
C LYS A 198 -19.99 -3.94 -4.25
N SER A 199 -18.83 -3.55 -3.74
CA SER A 199 -18.15 -4.28 -2.67
C SER A 199 -18.69 -3.83 -1.31
N PHE A 200 -19.53 -4.65 -0.68
CA PHE A 200 -20.12 -4.35 0.62
C PHE A 200 -19.05 -4.06 1.69
N THR A 201 -17.95 -4.81 1.67
CA THR A 201 -16.81 -4.60 2.58
C THR A 201 -16.10 -3.27 2.35
N GLY A 202 -15.92 -2.86 1.09
CA GLY A 202 -15.29 -1.57 0.76
C GLY A 202 -16.15 -0.40 1.22
N LEU A 203 -17.45 -0.46 0.95
CA LEU A 203 -18.38 0.60 1.36
C LEU A 203 -18.44 0.78 2.88
N ILE A 204 -18.48 -0.33 3.63
CA ILE A 204 -18.44 -0.28 5.10
C ILE A 204 -17.14 0.35 5.58
N LEU A 205 -15.99 -0.06 5.03
CA LEU A 205 -14.70 0.47 5.47
C LEU A 205 -14.53 1.93 5.12
N PHE A 206 -15.00 2.37 3.96
CA PHE A 206 -15.07 3.78 3.60
C PHE A 206 -15.85 4.59 4.65
N LEU A 207 -17.03 4.12 5.04
CA LEU A 207 -17.86 4.78 6.06
C LEU A 207 -17.21 4.79 7.45
N VAL A 208 -16.60 3.68 7.87
CA VAL A 208 -15.87 3.60 9.14
C VAL A 208 -14.68 4.55 9.15
N CYS A 209 -13.88 4.57 8.10
CA CYS A 209 -12.75 5.48 7.98
C CYS A 209 -13.20 6.94 7.99
N LEU A 210 -14.29 7.28 7.30
CA LEU A 210 -14.87 8.63 7.34
C LEU A 210 -15.29 9.00 8.77
N PHE A 211 -15.99 8.10 9.46
CA PHE A 211 -16.45 8.30 10.84
C PHE A 211 -15.31 8.48 11.84
N VAL A 212 -14.17 7.80 11.65
CA VAL A 212 -12.98 7.92 12.51
C VAL A 212 -12.15 9.17 12.16
N LEU A 213 -11.96 9.47 10.87
CA LEU A 213 -11.08 10.55 10.42
C LEU A 213 -11.66 11.94 10.67
N ILE A 214 -12.97 12.13 10.54
CA ILE A 214 -13.64 13.41 10.82
C ILE A 214 -13.35 13.91 12.25
N PRO A 215 -13.61 13.13 13.32
CA PRO A 215 -13.36 13.58 14.69
C PRO A 215 -11.86 13.72 14.97
N VAL A 216 -10.99 12.86 14.42
CA VAL A 216 -9.52 13.00 14.58
C VAL A 216 -9.00 14.29 13.94
N TYR A 217 -9.53 14.65 12.77
CA TYR A 217 -9.18 15.90 12.10
C TYR A 217 -9.71 17.09 12.91
N GLN A 218 -10.95 17.05 13.40
CA GLN A 218 -11.52 18.08 14.27
C GLN A 218 -10.72 18.25 15.58
N HIS A 219 -10.25 17.16 16.20
CA HIS A 219 -9.50 17.20 17.46
C HIS A 219 -8.05 17.70 17.30
N LYS A 220 -7.48 17.67 16.08
CA LYS A 220 -6.22 18.34 15.74
C LYS A 220 -6.41 19.79 15.27
N ILE A 221 -7.66 20.26 15.13
CA ILE A 221 -8.02 21.65 14.83
C ILE A 221 -8.57 22.43 16.06
N PRO A 222 -7.99 22.40 17.29
CA PRO A 222 -8.32 23.44 18.26
C PRO A 222 -7.69 24.79 17.92
N SER A 223 -6.73 24.88 16.99
CA SER A 223 -5.92 26.09 16.80
C SER A 223 -5.99 26.77 15.43
N PHE A 224 -6.80 26.28 14.47
CA PHE A 224 -6.93 26.96 13.16
C PHE A 224 -8.12 27.94 13.07
N PHE A 225 -9.13 27.80 13.93
CA PHE A 225 -10.35 28.62 13.87
C PHE A 225 -10.37 29.85 14.81
N TRP A 226 -9.33 30.05 15.64
CA TRP A 226 -9.24 31.17 16.59
C TRP A 226 -7.91 31.94 16.53
N ARG A 227 -7.58 32.47 15.36
CA ARG A 227 -6.89 33.77 15.29
C ARG A 227 -7.77 34.72 14.51
N ARG A 228 -8.34 35.66 15.27
CA ARG A 228 -8.96 36.90 14.79
C ARG A 228 -8.05 37.61 13.78
#